data_AF-A0A7Y5ZF66-F1
#
_entry.id   AF-A0A7Y5ZF66-F1
#
_cell.length_a   1.000
_cell.length_b   1.000
_cell.length_c   1.000
_cell.angle_alpha   90.00
_cell.angle_beta   90.00
_cell.angle_gamma   90.00
#
_symmetry.space_group_name_H-M   'P 1'
#
loop_
_entity.id
_entity.type
_entity.pdbx_description
1 polymer ?
#
loop_
_entity_poly.entity_id
_entity_poly.type
_entity_poly.pdbx_seq_one_letter_code
_entity_poly.pdbx_strand_id
1 'polypeptide(L)'
;MNNKQIAAELTDALIEPEDLPVPLKALIAATVMSARGAAPTRLGMAKTGSYSYGSSQTHYAGLLDALIERIPAEVAEMAQGEVDPALAVQMRAELQQRDTTIASLRAELAMLASRHEELRKYALALHQRTSELDQQQAAQQGATVRRLRSVD
;
A
#
# COMPACT_ATOMS: atom_id res chain seq x y z
N MET A 1 18.28 22.42 -3.29
CA MET A 1 17.09 21.55 -3.22
C MET A 1 17.31 20.38 -4.16
N ASN A 2 17.27 19.15 -3.66
CA ASN A 2 17.38 17.95 -4.50
C ASN A 2 16.02 17.68 -5.19
N ASN A 3 16.00 17.18 -6.44
CA ASN A 3 14.79 16.84 -7.19
C ASN A 3 13.78 16.01 -6.39
N LYS A 4 14.24 15.13 -5.48
CA LYS A 4 13.37 14.40 -4.55
C LYS A 4 12.62 15.28 -3.56
N GLN A 5 13.25 16.34 -3.06
CA GLN A 5 12.63 17.31 -2.16
C GLN A 5 11.63 18.18 -2.92
N ILE A 6 11.97 18.58 -4.15
CA ILE A 6 11.04 19.31 -5.03
C ILE A 6 9.79 18.47 -5.33
N ALA A 7 9.97 17.18 -5.63
CA ALA A 7 8.86 16.27 -5.88
C ALA A 7 8.00 16.04 -4.64
N ALA A 8 8.60 15.92 -3.45
CA ALA A 8 7.87 15.79 -2.19
C ALA A 8 7.08 17.06 -1.87
N GLU A 9 7.70 18.24 -1.96
CA GLU A 9 7.04 19.53 -1.72
C GLU A 9 5.91 19.81 -2.74
N LEU A 10 6.09 19.45 -4.01
CA LEU A 10 5.02 19.52 -5.01
C LEU A 10 3.87 18.55 -4.71
N THR A 11 4.18 17.37 -4.17
CA THR A 11 3.17 16.37 -3.79
C THR A 11 2.41 16.83 -2.55
N ASP A 12 3.10 17.39 -1.55
CA ASP A 12 2.49 17.93 -0.34
C ASP A 12 1.64 19.17 -0.66
N ALA A 13 2.12 20.08 -1.52
CA ALA A 13 1.34 21.22 -2.01
C ALA A 13 0.11 20.83 -2.84
N LEU A 14 0.09 19.63 -3.42
CA LEU A 14 -1.08 19.07 -4.11
C LEU A 14 -2.08 18.38 -3.17
N ILE A 15 -1.62 17.96 -1.99
CA ILE A 15 -2.43 17.28 -0.96
C ILE A 15 -3.01 18.31 0.01
N GLU A 16 -2.31 19.43 0.26
CA GLU A 16 -2.80 20.49 1.13
C GLU A 16 -4.00 21.24 0.51
N PRO A 17 -5.05 21.52 1.31
CA PRO A 17 -6.34 22.03 0.83
C PRO A 17 -6.34 23.54 0.53
N GLU A 18 -5.19 24.22 0.53
CA GLU A 18 -5.13 25.59 0.03
C GLU A 18 -5.32 25.60 -1.48
N ASP A 19 -6.30 26.39 -1.93
CA ASP A 19 -6.84 26.36 -3.28
C ASP A 19 -5.81 26.93 -4.26
N LEU A 20 -4.85 26.09 -4.70
CA LEU A 20 -3.80 26.48 -5.63
C LEU A 20 -4.40 27.27 -6.81
N PRO A 21 -3.79 28.40 -7.22
CA PRO A 21 -4.23 29.14 -8.39
C PRO A 21 -4.37 28.22 -9.60
N VAL A 22 -5.44 28.43 -10.37
CA VAL A 22 -5.75 27.67 -11.59
C VAL A 22 -4.54 27.48 -12.52
N PRO A 23 -3.65 28.48 -12.74
CA PRO A 23 -2.46 28.27 -13.55
C PRO A 23 -1.53 27.16 -13.04
N LEU A 24 -1.33 27.07 -11.72
CA LEU A 24 -0.47 26.04 -11.12
C LEU A 24 -1.15 24.67 -11.18
N LYS A 25 -2.45 24.61 -10.91
CA LYS A 25 -3.25 23.38 -11.08
C LYS A 25 -3.20 22.87 -12.53
N ALA A 26 -3.30 23.77 -13.50
CA ALA A 26 -3.23 23.43 -14.92
C ALA A 26 -1.84 22.96 -15.34
N LEU A 27 -0.78 23.63 -14.88
CA LEU A 27 0.61 23.23 -15.11
C LEU A 27 0.89 21.81 -14.61
N ILE A 28 0.50 21.52 -13.37
CA ILE A 28 0.69 20.19 -12.78
C ILE A 28 -0.16 19.14 -13.51
N ALA A 29 -1.41 19.47 -13.83
CA ALA A 29 -2.26 18.56 -14.58
C ALA A 29 -1.68 18.22 -15.96
N ALA A 30 -1.15 19.22 -16.67
CA ALA A 30 -0.51 19.03 -17.97
C ALA A 30 0.73 18.14 -17.87
N THR A 31 1.62 18.38 -16.90
CA THR A 31 2.83 17.58 -16.72
C THR A 31 2.51 16.13 -16.37
N VAL A 32 1.54 15.90 -15.48
CA VAL A 32 1.08 14.54 -15.11
C VAL A 32 0.48 13.81 -16.31
N MET A 33 -0.32 14.50 -17.13
CA MET A 33 -0.88 13.91 -18.35
C MET A 33 0.23 13.52 -19.34
N SER A 34 1.15 14.44 -19.63
CA SER A 34 2.29 14.21 -20.53
C SER A 34 3.21 13.07 -20.05
N ALA A 35 3.51 13.01 -18.74
CA ALA A 35 4.35 11.96 -18.16
C ALA A 35 3.71 10.55 -18.28
N ARG A 36 2.38 10.48 -18.36
CA ARG A 36 1.63 9.23 -18.60
C ARG A 36 1.47 8.89 -20.08
N GLY A 37 2.07 9.67 -20.98
CA GLY A 37 1.95 9.50 -22.43
C GLY A 37 0.62 10.00 -23.01
N ALA A 38 -0.19 10.73 -22.23
CA ALA A 38 -1.42 11.35 -22.71
C ALA A 38 -1.17 12.80 -23.15
N ALA A 39 -1.77 13.21 -24.26
CA ALA A 39 -1.72 14.61 -24.69
C ALA A 39 -2.55 15.48 -23.71
N PRO A 40 -1.97 16.56 -23.14
CA PRO A 40 -2.71 17.49 -22.31
C PRO A 40 -3.81 18.14 -23.14
N THR A 41 -5.02 18.18 -22.59
CA THR A 41 -6.15 18.89 -23.19
C THR A 41 -6.77 19.81 -22.16
N ARG A 42 -7.37 20.92 -22.60
CA ARG A 42 -8.09 21.88 -21.74
C ARG A 42 -9.06 21.19 -20.77
N LEU A 43 -9.81 20.20 -21.24
CA LEU A 43 -10.76 19.44 -20.42
C LEU A 43 -10.06 18.43 -19.50
N GLY A 44 -9.05 17.74 -20.01
CA GLY A 44 -8.26 16.78 -19.21
C GLY A 44 -7.53 17.46 -18.06
N MET A 45 -6.96 18.65 -18.31
CA MET A 45 -6.29 19.45 -17.29
C MET A 45 -7.26 19.93 -16.22
N ALA A 46 -8.46 20.40 -16.59
CA ALA A 46 -9.48 20.81 -15.62
C ALA A 46 -9.95 19.67 -14.72
N LYS A 47 -10.12 18.46 -15.28
CA LYS A 47 -10.47 17.26 -14.52
C LYS A 47 -9.34 16.81 -13.59
N THR A 48 -8.12 16.77 -14.11
CA THR A 48 -6.94 16.28 -13.37
C THR A 48 -6.52 17.27 -12.27
N GLY A 49 -6.54 18.57 -12.58
CA GLY A 49 -6.20 19.65 -11.65
C GLY A 49 -7.38 20.17 -10.82
N SER A 50 -8.58 19.58 -10.96
CA SER A 50 -9.78 19.93 -10.17
C SER A 50 -10.07 21.44 -10.12
N TYR A 51 -10.15 22.08 -11.30
CA TYR A 51 -10.54 23.48 -11.43
C TYR A 51 -11.70 23.67 -12.42
N SER A 52 -12.44 24.78 -12.27
CA SER A 52 -13.61 25.08 -13.10
C SER A 52 -13.22 25.19 -14.57
N TYR A 53 -13.74 24.30 -15.42
CA TYR A 53 -13.48 24.33 -16.85
C TYR A 53 -13.95 25.65 -17.47
N GLY A 54 -15.21 26.04 -17.28
CA GLY A 54 -15.81 27.21 -17.95
C GLY A 54 -15.10 28.54 -17.64
N SER A 55 -15.02 28.91 -16.37
CA SER A 55 -14.44 30.21 -15.96
C SER A 55 -12.95 30.32 -16.31
N SER A 56 -12.23 29.20 -16.21
CA SER A 56 -10.78 29.15 -16.44
C SER A 56 -10.42 29.21 -17.91
N GLN A 57 -11.25 28.66 -18.81
CA GLN A 57 -11.03 28.80 -20.25
C GLN A 57 -11.04 30.28 -20.67
N THR A 58 -11.92 31.09 -20.10
CA THR A 58 -12.00 32.52 -20.46
C THR A 58 -10.84 33.32 -19.89
N HIS A 59 -10.49 33.10 -18.61
CA HIS A 59 -9.47 33.90 -17.93
C HIS A 59 -8.03 33.48 -18.29
N TYR A 60 -7.81 32.22 -18.64
CA TYR A 60 -6.47 31.65 -18.85
C TYR A 60 -6.28 30.97 -20.20
N ALA A 61 -7.12 31.24 -21.21
CA ALA A 61 -7.04 30.62 -22.55
C ALA A 61 -5.59 30.54 -23.08
N GLY A 62 -4.90 31.69 -23.15
CA GLY A 62 -3.55 31.75 -23.70
C GLY A 62 -2.52 30.97 -22.89
N LEU A 63 -2.66 30.95 -21.55
CA LEU A 63 -1.81 30.13 -20.69
C LEU A 63 -2.06 28.64 -20.94
N LEU A 64 -3.33 28.22 -20.94
CA LEU A 64 -3.70 26.83 -21.17
C LEU A 64 -3.25 26.32 -22.55
N ASP A 65 -3.28 27.17 -23.57
CA ASP A 65 -2.76 26.82 -24.90
C ASP A 65 -1.24 26.67 -24.89
N ALA A 66 -0.52 27.60 -24.24
CA ALA A 66 0.92 27.49 -24.09
C ALA A 66 1.34 26.23 -23.31
N LEU A 67 0.55 25.84 -22.31
CA LEU A 67 0.77 24.59 -21.57
C LEU A 67 0.59 23.36 -22.47
N ILE A 68 -0.46 23.34 -23.30
CA ILE A 68 -0.74 22.24 -24.22
C ILE A 68 0.37 22.10 -25.27
N GLU A 69 0.88 23.23 -25.77
CA GLU A 69 1.91 23.24 -26.81
C GLU A 69 3.29 22.84 -26.27
N ARG A 70 3.70 23.41 -25.12
CA ARG A 70 5.10 23.35 -24.68
C ARG A 70 5.40 22.17 -23.75
N ILE A 71 4.49 21.83 -22.83
CA ILE A 71 4.76 20.82 -21.79
C ILE A 71 5.07 19.43 -22.36
N PRO A 72 4.37 18.92 -23.40
CA PRO A 72 4.66 17.59 -23.92
C PRO A 72 6.11 17.43 -24.38
N ALA A 73 6.67 18.44 -25.05
CA ALA A 73 8.05 18.42 -25.52
C ALA A 73 9.05 18.47 -24.36
N GLU A 74 8.85 19.38 -23.40
CA GLU A 74 9.70 19.52 -22.21
C GLU A 74 9.71 18.24 -21.37
N VAL A 75 8.54 17.60 -21.17
CA VAL A 75 8.43 16.34 -20.44
C VAL A 75 9.07 15.19 -21.22
N ALA A 76 8.96 15.18 -22.55
CA ALA A 76 9.64 14.20 -23.38
C ALA A 76 11.17 14.37 -23.31
N GLU A 77 11.68 15.60 -23.32
CA GLU A 77 13.11 15.89 -23.14
C GLU A 77 13.59 15.50 -21.73
N MET A 78 12.81 15.78 -20.69
CA MET A 78 13.11 15.33 -19.33
C MET A 78 13.10 13.80 -19.19
N ALA A 79 12.22 13.11 -19.91
CA ALA A 79 12.19 11.65 -19.97
C ALA A 79 13.32 11.06 -20.84
N GLN A 80 13.87 11.85 -21.76
CA GLN A 80 15.07 11.53 -22.54
C GLN A 80 16.37 11.79 -21.77
N GLY A 81 16.32 12.50 -20.63
CA GLY A 81 17.43 12.59 -19.69
C GLY A 81 17.89 11.18 -19.33
N GLU A 82 19.13 10.85 -19.68
CA GLU A 82 19.71 9.49 -19.69
C GLU A 82 19.43 8.74 -18.38
N VAL A 83 18.32 8.00 -18.33
CA VAL A 83 18.21 6.87 -17.41
C VAL A 83 19.12 5.82 -18.02
N ASP A 84 20.31 5.67 -17.43
CA ASP A 84 21.25 4.62 -17.83
C ASP A 84 20.47 3.29 -17.96
N PRO A 85 20.36 2.71 -19.17
CA PRO A 85 19.60 1.49 -19.38
C PRO A 85 20.13 0.35 -18.51
N ALA A 86 21.42 0.35 -18.16
CA ALA A 86 22.00 -0.60 -17.22
C ALA A 86 21.43 -0.42 -15.81
N LEU A 87 21.33 0.83 -15.33
CA LEU A 87 20.72 1.15 -14.04
C LEU A 87 19.23 0.77 -14.01
N ALA A 88 18.48 1.03 -15.07
CA ALA A 88 17.07 0.64 -15.16
C ALA A 88 16.87 -0.88 -15.10
N VAL A 89 17.73 -1.65 -15.79
CA VAL A 89 17.73 -3.11 -15.75
C VAL A 89 18.10 -3.62 -14.35
N GLN A 90 19.13 -3.04 -13.73
CA GLN A 90 19.55 -3.38 -12.38
C GLN A 90 18.43 -3.13 -11.36
N MET A 91 17.77 -1.97 -11.40
CA MET A 91 16.68 -1.66 -10.49
C MET A 91 15.47 -2.60 -10.68
N ARG A 92 15.17 -3.01 -11.91
CA ARG A 92 14.11 -4.01 -12.17
C ARG A 92 14.48 -5.39 -11.62
N ALA A 93 15.74 -5.80 -11.78
CA ALA A 93 16.22 -7.07 -11.24
C ALA A 93 16.17 -7.07 -9.70
N GLU A 94 16.60 -5.98 -9.07
CA GLU A 94 16.51 -5.80 -7.62
C GLU A 94 15.06 -5.82 -7.12
N LEU A 95 14.13 -5.17 -7.83
CA LEU A 95 12.70 -5.23 -7.51
C LEU A 95 12.14 -6.65 -7.63
N GLN A 96 12.45 -7.36 -8.71
CA GLN A 96 12.03 -8.75 -8.87
C GLN A 96 12.59 -9.65 -7.77
N GLN A 97 13.85 -9.46 -7.37
CA GLN A 97 14.46 -10.23 -6.28
C GLN A 97 13.79 -9.92 -4.93
N ARG A 98 13.41 -8.66 -4.69
CA ARG A 98 12.68 -8.28 -3.48
C ARG A 98 11.28 -8.86 -3.47
N ASP A 99 10.57 -8.84 -4.59
CA ASP A 99 9.23 -9.41 -4.70
C ASP A 99 9.22 -10.92 -4.49
N THR A 100 10.20 -11.65 -5.03
CA THR A 100 10.34 -13.09 -4.79
C THR A 100 10.64 -13.39 -3.32
N THR A 101 11.49 -12.58 -2.68
CA THR A 101 11.80 -12.71 -1.24
C THR A 101 10.57 -12.41 -0.38
N ILE A 102 9.79 -11.39 -0.72
CA ILE A 102 8.55 -11.07 0.00
C ILE A 102 7.55 -12.23 -0.15
N ALA A 103 7.44 -12.81 -1.34
CA ALA A 103 6.56 -13.95 -1.58
C ALA A 103 7.00 -15.18 -0.76
N SER A 104 8.30 -15.48 -0.68
CA SER A 104 8.80 -16.61 0.12
C SER A 104 8.54 -16.39 1.62
N LEU A 105 8.84 -15.21 2.15
CA LEU A 105 8.59 -14.89 3.56
C LEU A 105 7.10 -14.94 3.93
N ARG A 106 6.21 -14.53 3.01
CA ARG A 106 4.76 -14.68 3.20
C ARG A 106 4.33 -16.14 3.25
N ALA A 107 4.91 -16.99 2.40
CA ALA A 107 4.63 -18.42 2.42
C ALA A 107 5.14 -19.08 3.71
N GLU A 108 6.33 -18.71 4.18
CA GLU A 108 6.88 -19.18 5.46
C GLU A 108 6.01 -18.75 6.64
N LEU A 109 5.57 -17.49 6.69
CA LEU A 109 4.65 -16.99 7.72
C LEU A 109 3.33 -17.77 7.74
N ALA A 110 2.76 -18.06 6.56
CA ALA A 110 1.52 -18.84 6.46
C ALA A 110 1.70 -20.27 7.00
N MET A 111 2.82 -20.92 6.67
CA MET A 111 3.15 -22.25 7.19
C MET A 111 3.36 -22.24 8.70
N LEU A 112 4.08 -21.24 9.23
CA LEU A 112 4.30 -21.09 10.66
C LEU A 112 2.98 -20.85 11.41
N ALA A 113 2.09 -20.02 10.87
CA ALA A 113 0.77 -19.77 11.45
C ALA A 113 -0.08 -21.05 11.52
N SER A 114 -0.06 -21.87 10.46
CA SER A 114 -0.75 -23.17 10.46
C SER A 114 -0.21 -24.08 11.56
N ARG A 115 1.13 -24.17 11.69
CA ARG A 115 1.77 -24.99 12.72
C ARG A 115 1.45 -24.51 14.14
N HIS A 116 1.40 -23.20 14.36
CA HIS A 116 0.99 -22.64 15.65
C HIS A 116 -0.46 -23.00 16.00
N GLU A 117 -1.36 -22.97 15.03
CA GLU A 117 -2.75 -23.37 15.24
C GLU A 117 -2.89 -24.86 15.56
N GLU A 118 -2.13 -25.73 14.89
CA GLU A 118 -2.07 -27.16 15.21
C GLU A 118 -1.55 -27.41 16.63
N LEU A 119 -0.47 -26.73 17.02
CA LEU A 119 0.08 -26.83 18.38
C LEU A 119 -0.92 -26.33 19.43
N ARG A 120 -1.66 -25.26 19.14
CA ARG A 120 -2.71 -24.75 20.02
C ARG A 120 -3.83 -25.78 20.21
N LYS A 121 -4.29 -26.42 19.13
CA LYS A 121 -5.30 -27.49 19.19
C LYS A 121 -4.81 -28.69 19.98
N TYR A 122 -3.55 -29.11 19.76
CA TYR A 122 -2.95 -30.22 20.50
C TYR A 122 -2.85 -29.91 22.00
N ALA A 123 -2.36 -28.72 22.37
CA ALA A 123 -2.26 -28.29 23.76
C ALA A 123 -3.63 -28.25 24.44
N LEU A 124 -4.68 -27.79 23.75
CA LEU A 124 -6.05 -27.80 24.26
C LEU A 124 -6.56 -29.22 24.50
N ALA A 125 -6.35 -30.14 23.55
CA ALA A 125 -6.75 -31.54 23.69
C ALA A 125 -6.04 -32.23 24.86
N LEU A 126 -4.74 -31.97 25.03
CA LEU A 126 -3.97 -32.49 26.16
C LEU A 126 -4.49 -31.94 27.50
N HIS A 127 -4.80 -30.65 27.56
CA HIS A 127 -5.37 -30.03 28.76
C HIS A 127 -6.75 -30.60 29.12
N GLN A 128 -7.61 -30.82 28.14
CA GLN A 128 -8.90 -31.48 28.34
C GLN A 128 -8.71 -32.91 28.87
N ARG A 129 -7.79 -33.66 28.26
CA ARG A 129 -7.53 -35.05 28.67
C ARG A 129 -6.98 -35.16 30.09
N THR A 130 -6.06 -34.28 30.46
CA THR A 130 -5.51 -34.23 31.82
C THR A 130 -6.59 -33.87 32.84
N SER A 131 -7.44 -32.88 32.53
CA SER A 131 -8.57 -32.50 33.37
C SER A 131 -9.59 -33.64 33.57
N GLU A 132 -9.89 -34.42 32.52
CA GLU A 132 -10.74 -35.61 32.61
C GLU A 132 -10.14 -36.67 33.56
N LEU A 133 -8.83 -36.93 33.44
CA LEU A 133 -8.14 -37.89 34.29
C LEU A 133 -8.13 -37.45 35.76
N ASP A 134 -7.89 -36.16 36.03
CA ASP A 134 -7.94 -35.60 37.38
C ASP A 134 -9.34 -35.73 38.00
N GLN A 135 -10.40 -35.47 37.22
CA GLN A 135 -11.78 -35.67 37.67
C GLN A 135 -12.08 -37.15 37.96
N GLN A 136 -11.62 -38.07 37.11
CA GLN A 136 -11.79 -39.51 37.33
C GLN A 136 -11.06 -39.99 38.60
N GLN A 137 -9.84 -39.52 38.84
CA GLN A 137 -9.09 -39.84 40.05
C GLN A 137 -9.79 -39.29 41.30
N ALA A 138 -10.23 -38.03 41.27
CA ALA A 138 -10.97 -37.43 42.37
C ALA A 138 -12.28 -38.21 42.68
N ALA A 139 -13.01 -38.63 41.64
CA ALA A 139 -14.22 -39.44 41.79
C ALA A 139 -13.93 -40.83 42.38
N GLN A 140 -12.86 -41.50 41.95
CA GLN A 140 -12.44 -42.79 42.49
C GLN A 140 -11.99 -42.68 43.95
N GLN A 141 -11.19 -41.67 44.29
CA GLN A 141 -10.76 -41.43 45.68
C GLN A 141 -11.95 -41.07 46.58
N GLY A 142 -12.84 -40.18 46.14
CA GLY A 142 -14.07 -39.84 46.86
C GLY A 142 -15.01 -41.03 47.07
N ALA A 143 -15.15 -41.91 46.08
CA ALA A 143 -15.90 -43.16 46.20
C ALA A 143 -15.26 -44.15 47.18
N THR A 144 -13.92 -44.18 47.25
CA THR A 144 -13.18 -45.04 48.19
C THR A 144 -13.34 -44.55 49.63
N VAL A 145 -13.28 -43.22 49.86
CA VAL A 145 -13.47 -42.61 51.20
C VAL A 145 -14.93 -42.74 51.68
N ARG A 146 -15.92 -42.68 50.78
CA ARG A 146 -17.35 -42.78 51.12
C ARG A 146 -17.82 -44.20 51.47
N ARG A 147 -17.07 -45.25 51.09
CA ARG A 147 -17.45 -46.67 51.33
C ARG A 147 -17.16 -47.20 52.74
N LEU A 148 -16.70 -46.38 53.68
CA LEU A 148 -16.38 -46.81 55.06
C LEU A 148 -17.47 -46.52 56.11
N ARG A 149 -18.74 -46.35 55.73
CA ARG A 149 -19.87 -46.36 56.70
C ARG A 149 -21.07 -47.13 56.20
N SER A 150 -21.11 -48.40 56.56
CA SER A 150 -22.23 -49.02 57.29
C SER A 150 -21.69 -50.32 57.88
N VAL A 151 -21.08 -50.21 59.07
CA VAL A 151 -20.87 -51.36 59.94
C VAL A 151 -22.04 -51.30 60.92
N ASP A 152 -22.94 -52.27 60.80
CA ASP A 152 -23.93 -52.61 61.83
C ASP A 152 -23.23 -53.04 63.13
#